data_AF-A0A7D5NJ06-F1
#
_entry.id   AF-A0A7D5NJ06-F1
#
_cell.length_a   1.000
_cell.length_b   1.000
_cell.length_c   1.000
_cell.angle_alpha   90.00
_cell.angle_beta   90.00
_cell.angle_gamma   90.00
#
_symmetry.space_group_name_H-M   'P 1'
#
loop_
_entity.id
_entity.type
_entity.pdbx_description
1 polymer ?
#
loop_
_entity_poly.entity_id
_entity_poly.type
_entity_poly.pdbx_seq_one_letter_code
_entity_poly.pdbx_strand_id
1 'polypeptide(L)'
;LPISLVWFTTCIAETNRAPFDFAEGESELVSGFNIEYGAAGFALIFLAEYANILVMSLFSSLLFFGGSSFVFINSDLGFMFKVLFFAFAFIWVRGSYPRFRYDLLMGLTWKAFLPVALCSLMVVSLLGFNLLH
;
A
#
# COMPACT_ATOMS: atom_id res chain seq x y z
N LEU A 1 -13.55 5.27 -6.16
CA LEU A 1 -13.79 3.92 -5.59
C LEU A 1 -12.94 2.84 -6.24
N PRO A 2 -12.96 2.59 -7.57
CA PRO A 2 -12.08 1.56 -8.13
C PRO A 2 -10.60 1.92 -7.97
N ILE A 3 -10.21 3.18 -8.24
CA ILE A 3 -8.79 3.58 -8.17
C ILE A 3 -8.23 3.60 -6.74
N SER A 4 -9.06 3.94 -5.75
CA SER A 4 -8.66 3.96 -4.33
C SER A 4 -8.41 2.55 -3.79
N LEU A 5 -9.18 1.56 -4.26
CA LEU A 5 -8.95 0.16 -3.93
C LEU A 5 -7.70 -0.37 -4.61
N VAL A 6 -7.50 -0.06 -5.90
CA VAL A 6 -6.25 -0.42 -6.61
C VAL A 6 -5.04 0.16 -5.90
N TRP A 7 -5.07 1.45 -5.53
CA TRP A 7 -4.01 2.09 -4.75
C TRP A 7 -3.75 1.37 -3.43
N PHE A 8 -4.81 1.08 -2.66
CA PHE A 8 -4.65 0.41 -1.37
C PHE A 8 -4.02 -0.98 -1.54
N THR A 9 -4.43 -1.75 -2.54
CA THR A 9 -3.83 -3.05 -2.84
C THR A 9 -2.37 -2.94 -3.30
N THR A 10 -2.00 -1.90 -4.03
CA THR A 10 -0.59 -1.66 -4.40
C THR A 10 0.26 -1.26 -3.19
N CYS A 11 -0.28 -0.48 -2.26
CA CYS A 11 0.43 -0.16 -1.01
C CYS A 11 0.67 -1.40 -0.15
N ILE A 12 -0.28 -2.35 -0.11
CA ILE A 12 -0.07 -3.63 0.59
C ILE A 12 1.02 -4.46 -0.10
N ALA A 13 1.05 -4.49 -1.44
CA ALA A 13 2.09 -5.19 -2.20
C ALA A 13 3.49 -4.63 -1.92
N GLU A 14 3.66 -3.30 -1.88
CA GLU A 14 4.95 -2.64 -1.60
C GLU A 14 5.47 -2.90 -0.17
N THR A 15 4.59 -3.15 0.79
CA THR A 15 5.02 -3.45 2.17
C THR A 15 5.62 -4.86 2.32
N ASN A 16 5.60 -5.70 1.28
CA ASN A 16 6.21 -7.04 1.23
C ASN A 16 5.85 -7.94 2.44
N ARG A 17 4.69 -7.70 3.06
CA ARG A 17 4.18 -8.47 4.21
C ARG A 17 2.91 -9.20 3.86
N ALA A 18 2.58 -10.21 4.66
CA ALA A 18 1.41 -11.05 4.45
C ALA A 18 0.17 -10.16 4.20
N PRO A 19 -0.53 -10.34 3.06
CA PRO A 19 -0.56 -11.51 2.19
C PRO A 19 0.48 -11.59 1.03
N PHE A 20 1.29 -10.56 0.78
CA PHE A 20 2.30 -10.50 -0.30
C PHE A 20 3.74 -10.68 0.22
N ASP A 21 3.95 -11.67 1.08
CA ASP A 21 5.24 -11.95 1.72
C ASP A 21 6.03 -13.02 0.93
N PHE A 22 6.65 -12.63 -0.19
CA PHE A 22 7.34 -13.57 -1.09
C PHE A 22 8.78 -13.88 -0.66
N ALA A 23 9.48 -12.89 -0.12
CA ALA A 23 10.87 -13.03 0.33
C ALA A 23 11.04 -14.04 1.48
N GLU A 24 9.95 -14.33 2.20
CA GLU A 24 9.91 -15.27 3.32
C GLU A 24 9.13 -16.56 2.99
N GLY A 25 8.43 -16.60 1.85
CA GLY A 25 7.46 -17.64 1.48
C GLY A 25 7.99 -18.75 0.56
N GLU A 26 9.05 -18.50 -0.20
CA GLU A 26 9.64 -19.50 -1.09
C GLU A 26 10.79 -20.22 -0.36
N SER A 27 10.52 -21.46 0.06
CA SER A 27 11.36 -22.31 0.93
C SER A 27 12.76 -22.64 0.40
N GLU A 28 13.09 -22.23 -0.83
CA GLU A 28 14.41 -22.41 -1.46
C GLU A 28 15.35 -21.21 -1.26
N LEU A 29 14.80 -20.04 -0.94
CA LEU A 29 15.54 -18.85 -0.54
C LEU A 29 15.12 -18.53 0.89
N VAL A 30 15.63 -19.31 1.87
CA VAL A 30 15.70 -18.85 3.27
C VAL A 30 16.16 -17.40 3.21
N SER A 31 15.28 -16.46 3.62
CA SER A 31 15.46 -15.01 3.50
C SER A 31 16.94 -14.65 3.62
N GLY A 32 17.65 -14.51 2.50
CA GLY A 32 19.13 -14.47 2.50
C GLY A 32 19.62 -13.33 3.38
N PHE A 33 18.86 -12.24 3.41
CA PHE A 33 19.10 -11.09 4.26
C PHE A 33 19.07 -11.38 5.77
N ASN A 34 18.25 -12.32 6.25
CA ASN A 34 18.26 -12.69 7.68
C ASN A 34 19.51 -13.49 8.08
N ILE A 35 20.20 -14.10 7.11
CA ILE A 35 21.41 -14.89 7.34
C ILE A 35 22.66 -14.02 7.14
N GLU A 36 22.61 -13.10 6.20
CA GLU A 36 23.73 -12.21 5.82
C GLU A 36 23.89 -11.03 6.79
N TYR A 37 22.80 -10.49 7.33
CA TYR A 37 22.85 -9.34 8.22
C TYR A 37 22.77 -9.76 9.70
N GLY A 38 23.86 -9.50 10.43
CA GLY A 38 23.91 -9.69 11.89
C GLY A 38 23.45 -8.46 12.68
N ALA A 39 22.96 -8.70 13.89
CA ALA A 39 22.71 -7.73 14.98
C ALA A 39 22.02 -6.40 14.53
N ALA A 40 22.80 -5.34 14.31
CA ALA A 40 22.28 -4.01 13.99
C ALA A 40 21.72 -3.90 12.57
N GLY A 41 22.32 -4.61 11.59
CA GLY A 41 21.83 -4.62 10.21
C GLY A 41 20.47 -5.28 10.10
N PHE A 42 20.26 -6.37 10.83
CA PHE A 42 18.97 -7.03 10.97
C PHE A 42 17.93 -6.08 11.57
N ALA A 43 18.24 -5.40 12.68
CA ALA A 43 17.31 -4.47 13.32
C ALA A 43 16.90 -3.31 12.39
N LEU A 44 17.82 -2.79 11.57
CA LEU A 44 17.52 -1.73 10.61
C LEU A 44 16.57 -2.17 9.49
N ILE A 45 16.66 -3.43 9.04
CA ILE A 45 15.75 -3.96 8.00
C ILE A 45 14.31 -3.99 8.53
N PHE A 46 14.08 -4.53 9.72
CA PHE A 46 12.73 -4.52 10.33
C PHE A 46 12.25 -3.09 10.58
N LEU A 47 13.13 -2.20 11.07
CA LEU A 47 12.76 -0.81 11.30
C LEU A 47 12.36 -0.11 9.99
N ALA A 48 13.07 -0.37 8.88
CA ALA A 48 12.74 0.18 7.57
C ALA A 48 11.41 -0.35 7.03
N GLU A 49 11.11 -1.64 7.19
CA GLU A 49 9.82 -2.22 6.78
C GLU A 49 8.65 -1.60 7.57
N TYR A 50 8.77 -1.48 8.89
CA TYR A 50 7.72 -0.85 9.71
C TYR A 50 7.59 0.65 9.41
N ALA A 51 8.69 1.33 9.13
CA ALA A 51 8.66 2.71 8.66
C ALA A 51 7.92 2.82 7.32
N ASN A 52 8.11 1.88 6.39
CA ASN A 52 7.41 1.86 5.12
C ASN A 52 5.89 1.73 5.29
N ILE A 53 5.42 0.88 6.22
CA ILE A 53 3.98 0.76 6.55
C ILE A 53 3.40 2.10 7.00
N LEU A 54 4.12 2.81 7.89
CA LEU A 54 3.69 4.13 8.37
C LEU A 54 3.67 5.16 7.24
N VAL A 55 4.70 5.19 6.39
CA VAL A 55 4.77 6.10 5.25
C VAL A 55 3.64 5.84 4.25
N MET A 56 3.34 4.59 3.93
CA MET A 56 2.24 4.23 3.03
C MET A 56 0.86 4.59 3.62
N SER A 57 0.69 4.42 4.93
CA SER A 57 -0.53 4.86 5.64
C SER A 57 -0.70 6.38 5.60
N LEU A 58 0.42 7.13 5.71
CA LEU A 58 0.44 8.58 5.60
C LEU A 58 0.05 9.04 4.20
N PHE A 59 0.66 8.48 3.15
CA PHE A 59 0.30 8.81 1.75
C PHE A 59 -1.17 8.50 1.44
N SER A 60 -1.68 7.34 1.90
CA SER A 60 -3.07 6.96 1.68
C SER A 60 -4.04 7.93 2.35
N SER A 61 -3.72 8.39 3.58
CA SER A 61 -4.53 9.39 4.28
C SER A 61 -4.52 10.77 3.62
N LEU A 62 -3.38 11.18 3.05
CA LEU A 62 -3.24 12.44 2.34
C LEU A 62 -4.02 12.45 1.02
N LEU A 63 -3.83 11.42 0.19
CA LEU A 63 -4.39 11.36 -1.16
C LEU A 63 -5.91 11.19 -1.18
N PHE A 64 -6.47 10.35 -0.30
CA PHE A 64 -7.91 10.04 -0.34
C PHE A 64 -8.74 10.81 0.68
N PHE A 65 -8.16 11.15 1.84
CA PHE A 65 -8.89 11.79 2.93
C PHE A 65 -8.48 13.25 3.17
N GLY A 66 -7.70 13.85 2.27
CA GLY A 66 -7.47 15.31 2.25
C GLY A 66 -6.58 15.86 3.37
N GLY A 67 -5.78 15.00 4.03
CA GLY A 67 -4.85 15.45 5.07
C GLY A 67 -5.54 16.05 6.30
N SER A 68 -5.18 17.27 6.67
CA SER A 68 -5.64 17.96 7.89
C SER A 68 -7.04 18.58 7.79
N SER A 69 -7.59 18.71 6.58
CA SER A 69 -8.92 19.24 6.40
C SER A 69 -9.98 18.15 6.59
N PHE A 70 -10.77 18.30 7.64
CA PHE A 70 -12.10 17.70 7.71
C PHE A 70 -13.11 18.79 7.37
N VAL A 71 -14.22 18.41 6.75
CA VAL A 71 -15.27 19.31 6.20
C VAL A 71 -15.67 20.46 7.15
N PHE A 72 -15.52 20.30 8.47
CA PHE A 72 -15.86 21.33 9.46
C PHE A 72 -14.78 21.66 10.51
N ILE A 73 -13.68 20.90 10.64
CA ILE A 73 -12.66 21.11 11.68
C ILE A 73 -11.27 20.76 11.12
N ASN A 74 -10.41 21.76 10.99
CA ASN A 74 -8.99 21.55 10.68
C ASN A 74 -8.25 21.27 11.99
N SER A 75 -7.85 20.02 12.20
CA SER A 75 -7.05 19.64 13.38
C SER A 75 -5.98 18.65 12.99
N ASP A 76 -4.75 18.88 13.45
CA ASP A 76 -3.63 17.95 13.27
C ASP A 76 -3.90 16.60 13.93
N LEU A 77 -4.68 16.61 15.03
CA LEU A 77 -5.15 15.40 15.70
C LEU A 77 -6.04 14.55 14.78
N GLY A 78 -6.93 15.17 14.02
CA GLY A 78 -7.78 14.47 13.05
C GLY A 78 -6.96 13.77 11.96
N PHE A 79 -5.85 14.38 11.53
CA PHE A 79 -4.93 13.73 10.60
C PHE A 79 -4.24 12.51 11.22
N MET A 80 -3.76 12.61 12.46
CA MET A 80 -3.16 11.46 13.15
C MET A 80 -4.14 10.29 13.30
N PHE A 81 -5.40 10.55 13.62
CA PHE A 81 -6.42 9.50 13.66
C PHE A 81 -6.66 8.83 12.30
N LYS A 82 -6.63 9.59 11.20
CA LYS A 82 -6.74 9.01 9.84
C LYS A 82 -5.55 8.08 9.54
N VAL A 83 -4.33 8.51 9.86
CA VAL A 83 -3.12 7.69 9.67
C VAL A 83 -3.22 6.40 10.49
N LEU A 84 -3.63 6.50 11.77
CA LEU A 84 -3.83 5.34 12.63
C LEU A 84 -4.92 4.39 12.10
N PHE A 85 -6.00 4.92 11.53
CA PHE A 85 -7.03 4.10 10.90
C PHE A 85 -6.48 3.27 9.74
N PHE A 86 -5.66 3.87 8.86
CA PHE A 86 -5.02 3.12 7.78
C PHE A 86 -4.00 2.10 8.32
N ALA A 87 -3.17 2.47 9.30
CA ALA A 87 -2.24 1.53 9.92
C ALA A 87 -2.95 0.34 10.56
N PHE A 88 -4.10 0.56 11.21
CA PHE A 88 -4.97 -0.50 11.72
C PHE A 88 -5.51 -1.38 10.58
N ALA A 89 -5.92 -0.79 9.45
CA ALA A 89 -6.35 -1.56 8.29
C ALA A 89 -5.24 -2.47 7.73
N PHE A 90 -3.97 -2.02 7.71
CA PHE A 90 -2.83 -2.87 7.33
C PHE A 90 -2.69 -4.08 8.26
N ILE A 91 -2.79 -3.87 9.57
CA ILE A 91 -2.71 -4.96 10.56
C ILE A 91 -3.89 -5.93 10.39
N TRP A 92 -5.08 -5.41 10.13
CA TRP A 92 -6.27 -6.24 9.92
C TRP A 92 -6.16 -7.08 8.64
N VAL A 93 -5.70 -6.49 7.52
CA VAL A 93 -5.48 -7.24 6.27
C VAL A 93 -4.48 -8.38 6.48
N ARG A 94 -3.41 -8.13 7.25
CA ARG A 94 -2.43 -9.16 7.64
C ARG A 94 -3.06 -10.34 8.37
N GLY A 95 -4.03 -10.09 9.23
CA GLY A 95 -4.72 -11.14 10.00
C GLY A 95 -5.82 -11.87 9.23
N SER A 96 -6.32 -11.30 8.13
CA SER A 96 -7.50 -11.83 7.42
C SER A 96 -7.17 -12.72 6.24
N TYR A 97 -6.01 -12.50 5.59
CA TYR A 97 -5.69 -13.18 4.33
C TYR A 97 -4.49 -14.13 4.48
N PRO A 98 -4.58 -15.34 3.86
CA PRO A 98 -3.42 -16.23 3.76
C PRO A 98 -2.39 -15.67 2.77
N ARG A 99 -1.18 -16.23 2.80
CA ARG A 99 -0.11 -15.87 1.85
C ARG A 99 -0.53 -16.22 0.42
N PHE A 100 -0.39 -15.27 -0.50
CA PHE A 100 -0.56 -15.51 -1.94
C PHE A 100 0.77 -15.89 -2.58
N ARG A 101 0.70 -16.55 -3.75
CA ARG A 101 1.86 -16.88 -4.59
C ARG A 101 2.14 -15.77 -5.60
N TYR A 102 3.41 -15.62 -5.99
CA TYR A 102 3.88 -14.53 -6.87
C TYR A 102 3.10 -14.45 -8.18
N ASP A 103 2.78 -15.61 -8.78
CA ASP A 103 2.03 -15.71 -10.03
C ASP A 103 0.66 -15.01 -9.99
N LEU A 104 -0.01 -15.06 -8.83
CA LEU A 104 -1.32 -14.44 -8.65
C LEU A 104 -1.22 -12.91 -8.62
N LEU A 105 -0.17 -12.38 -7.96
CA LEU A 105 0.11 -10.94 -7.94
C LEU A 105 0.50 -10.44 -9.34
N MET A 106 1.33 -11.19 -10.07
CA MET A 106 1.71 -10.85 -11.44
C MET A 106 0.47 -10.83 -12.35
N GLY A 107 -0.41 -11.83 -12.22
CA GLY A 107 -1.67 -11.87 -12.93
C GLY A 107 -2.58 -10.68 -12.60
N LEU A 108 -2.69 -10.32 -11.33
CA LEU A 108 -3.50 -9.19 -10.87
C LEU A 108 -2.98 -7.84 -11.42
N THR A 109 -1.67 -7.61 -11.31
CA THR A 109 -1.04 -6.36 -11.74
C THR A 109 -1.14 -6.16 -13.24
N TRP A 110 -0.83 -7.19 -14.03
CA TRP A 110 -0.82 -7.08 -15.50
C TRP A 110 -2.20 -7.17 -16.13
N LYS A 111 -3.07 -8.07 -15.65
CA LYS A 111 -4.38 -8.28 -16.29
C LYS A 111 -5.46 -7.34 -15.77
N ALA A 112 -5.36 -6.87 -14.51
CA ALA A 112 -6.40 -6.03 -13.90
C ALA A 112 -5.92 -4.60 -13.63
N PHE A 113 -4.80 -4.40 -12.92
CA PHE A 113 -4.41 -3.04 -12.49
C PHE A 113 -3.99 -2.17 -13.66
N LEU A 114 -3.18 -2.69 -14.59
CA LEU A 114 -2.70 -1.91 -15.73
C LEU A 114 -3.86 -1.42 -16.63
N PRO A 115 -4.81 -2.28 -17.09
CA PRO A 115 -5.94 -1.81 -17.89
C PRO A 115 -6.85 -0.83 -17.14
N VAL A 116 -7.10 -1.07 -15.84
CA VAL A 116 -7.95 -0.18 -15.02
C VAL A 116 -7.31 1.19 -14.84
N ALA A 117 -6.00 1.25 -14.56
CA ALA A 117 -5.28 2.50 -14.41
C ALA A 117 -5.28 3.31 -15.71
N LEU A 118 -4.98 2.67 -16.85
CA LEU A 118 -4.99 3.32 -18.16
C LEU A 118 -6.40 3.81 -18.55
N CYS A 119 -7.42 3.00 -18.32
CA CYS A 119 -8.81 3.40 -18.58
C CYS A 119 -9.21 4.62 -17.73
N SER A 120 -8.87 4.61 -16.43
CA SER A 120 -9.18 5.74 -15.55
C SER A 120 -8.47 7.03 -15.96
N LEU A 121 -7.21 6.94 -16.40
CA LEU A 121 -6.44 8.09 -16.87
C LEU A 121 -7.05 8.69 -18.15
N MET A 122 -7.46 7.84 -19.09
CA MET A 122 -8.15 8.29 -20.31
C MET A 122 -9.50 8.94 -20.00
N VAL A 123 -10.28 8.39 -19.07
CA VAL A 123 -11.57 9.00 -18.68
C VAL A 123 -11.36 10.36 -18.02
N VAL A 124 -10.39 10.47 -17.12
CA VAL A 124 -10.09 11.75 -16.44
C VAL A 124 -9.58 12.81 -17.41
N SER A 125 -8.72 12.44 -18.37
CA SER A 125 -8.22 13.40 -19.36
C SER A 125 -9.33 13.90 -20.30
N LEU A 126 -10.24 13.03 -20.71
CA LEU A 126 -11.41 13.40 -21.53
C LEU A 126 -12.39 14.31 -20.75
N LEU A 127 -12.68 13.98 -19.49
CA LEU A 127 -13.53 14.84 -18.65
C LEU A 127 -12.88 16.19 -18.39
N GLY A 128 -11.56 16.22 -18.18
CA GLY A 128 -10.80 17.45 -18.01
C GLY A 128 -10.86 18.35 -19.26
N PHE A 129 -10.81 17.77 -20.45
CA PHE A 129 -10.97 18.52 -21.71
C PHE A 129 -12.37 19.14 -21.83
N ASN A 130 -13.44 18.39 -21.53
CA ASN A 130 -14.82 18.90 -21.59
C ASN A 130 -15.13 19.95 -20.52
N LEU A 131 -14.38 20.00 -19.41
CA LEU A 131 -14.53 21.02 -18.37
C LEU A 131 -13.81 22.33 -18.69
N LEU A 132 -12.82 22.29 -19.59
CA LEU A 132 -12.07 23.45 -20.04
C LEU A 132 -12.71 24.17 -21.24
N HIS A 133 -13.76 23.58 -21.83
CA HIS A 133 -14.42 24.07 -23.05
C HIS A 133 -15.89 24.40 -22.80
#